data_AF-A0A9P6JR36-F1
#
_entry.id   AF-A0A9P6JR36-F1
#
_cell.length_a   1.000
_cell.length_b   1.000
_cell.length_c   1.000
_cell.angle_alpha   90.00
_cell.angle_beta   90.00
_cell.angle_gamma   90.00
#
_symmetry.space_group_name_H-M   'P 1'
#
loop_
_entity.id
_entity.type
_entity.pdbx_description
1 polymer ?
#
loop_
_entity_poly.entity_id
_entity_poly.type
_entity_poly.pdbx_seq_one_letter_code
_entity_poly.pdbx_strand_id
1 'polypeptide(L)'
;MSISKLWTLTRPAFALVSRRTMSTPTSDTNTTDAPLFASPQEERKWNQLSAQMSNFHNYFKQEFNQLYKLADGSYERRGLSLTDYLDTARSLDHHLTMHHTIEERFFFPRLAKKLPQFDKNSQDRAHLESHEGIHQGLVNLMALVSKFEEDQTSYSPVEMRACLDSFRDVLFNHLDEEVEDLKGSNLKKHFTLQEFNGLLMH
;
A
#
# COMPACT_ATOMS: atom_id res chain seq x y z
N MET A 1 -4.05 52.80 -19.90
CA MET A 1 -4.85 52.28 -18.77
C MET A 1 -4.29 50.90 -18.44
N SER A 2 -3.20 50.73 -17.67
CA SER A 2 -3.14 50.61 -16.19
C SER A 2 -4.35 49.85 -15.63
N ILE A 3 -4.23 48.73 -14.90
CA ILE A 3 -3.59 48.56 -13.57
C ILE A 3 -3.29 47.04 -13.37
N SER A 4 -2.05 46.53 -13.41
CA SER A 4 -1.06 46.26 -12.32
C SER A 4 -1.56 45.88 -10.92
N LYS A 5 -1.28 44.62 -10.53
CA LYS A 5 -0.77 44.11 -9.23
C LYS A 5 -1.26 44.80 -7.95
N LEU A 6 -2.07 44.11 -7.13
CA LEU A 6 -2.19 44.36 -5.68
C LEU A 6 -2.66 43.08 -4.96
N TRP A 7 -1.72 42.29 -4.44
CA TRP A 7 -1.95 41.49 -3.23
C TRP A 7 -1.06 42.10 -2.16
N THR A 8 -1.67 42.94 -1.32
CA THR A 8 -1.04 43.61 -0.20
C THR A 8 -1.01 42.69 1.01
N LEU A 9 0.19 42.45 1.54
CA LEU A 9 0.40 41.93 2.88
C LEU A 9 -0.24 42.87 3.92
N THR A 10 -1.04 42.29 4.81
CA THR A 10 -1.39 42.91 6.10
C THR A 10 -0.87 42.02 7.22
N ARG A 11 0.13 42.53 7.96
CA ARG A 11 0.56 42.01 9.26
C ARG A 11 -0.44 42.52 10.32
N PRO A 12 -0.87 41.71 11.30
CA PRO A 12 -1.40 42.24 12.54
C PRO A 12 -0.29 42.39 13.60
N ALA A 13 -0.57 43.31 14.50
CA ALA A 13 0.32 43.93 15.46
C ALA A 13 0.72 43.02 16.63
N PHE A 14 1.90 43.34 17.19
CA PHE A 14 2.33 42.91 18.51
C PHE A 14 1.34 43.38 19.58
N ALA A 15 0.81 42.45 20.37
CA ALA A 15 0.09 42.75 21.60
C ALA A 15 0.78 42.07 22.80
N LEU A 16 0.73 42.82 23.89
CA LEU A 16 1.46 42.74 25.16
C LEU A 16 1.38 41.37 25.86
N VAL A 17 2.54 40.87 26.32
CA VAL A 17 2.67 39.72 27.22
C VAL A 17 2.08 40.06 28.59
N SER A 18 1.02 39.35 28.98
CA SER A 18 0.52 39.33 30.37
C SER A 18 1.03 38.07 31.07
N ARG A 19 1.77 38.30 32.16
CA ARG A 19 2.48 37.28 32.95
C ARG A 19 1.45 36.48 33.76
N ARG A 20 1.10 35.27 33.30
CA ARG A 20 0.30 34.32 34.08
C ARG A 20 1.22 33.46 34.94
N THR A 21 0.89 33.40 36.23
CA THR A 21 1.53 32.61 37.27
C THR A 21 1.60 31.13 36.89
N MET A 22 2.78 30.52 37.03
CA MET A 22 2.98 29.07 36.87
C MET A 22 2.24 28.33 37.98
N SER A 23 1.18 27.61 37.62
CA SER A 23 0.67 26.50 38.41
C SER A 23 1.35 25.23 37.90
N THR A 24 2.10 24.58 38.79
CA THR A 24 2.70 23.25 38.64
C THR A 24 1.70 22.25 38.07
N PRO A 25 2.05 21.47 37.01
CA PRO A 25 1.25 20.33 36.62
C PRO A 25 1.48 19.22 37.64
N THR A 26 0.40 18.82 38.31
CA THR A 26 0.33 17.58 39.08
C THR A 26 0.57 16.41 38.13
N SER A 27 1.63 15.65 38.42
CA SER A 27 1.91 14.36 37.79
C SER A 27 0.83 13.35 38.15
N ASP A 28 -0.16 13.17 37.28
CA ASP A 28 -1.02 11.99 37.28
C ASP A 28 -0.36 10.90 36.44
N THR A 29 0.72 10.32 36.99
CA THR A 29 1.29 9.06 36.50
C THR A 29 0.50 7.91 37.08
N ASN A 30 -0.49 7.40 36.34
CA ASN A 30 -0.99 6.04 36.53
C ASN A 30 -1.77 5.54 35.32
N THR A 31 -1.08 5.36 34.19
CA THR A 31 -1.50 4.37 33.19
C THR A 31 -0.59 3.18 33.40
N THR A 32 -1.15 2.07 33.84
CA THR A 32 -0.44 0.80 33.95
C THR A 32 -0.06 0.36 32.53
N ASP A 33 1.17 0.66 32.10
CA ASP A 33 1.75 0.22 30.82
C ASP A 33 2.03 -1.29 30.88
N ALA A 34 0.98 -2.09 30.98
CA ALA A 34 1.10 -3.52 30.75
C ALA A 34 1.52 -3.72 29.29
N PRO A 35 2.56 -4.53 29.01
CA PRO A 35 2.99 -4.76 27.64
C PRO A 35 1.84 -5.37 26.82
N LEU A 36 1.65 -4.89 25.59
CA LEU A 36 0.58 -5.34 24.68
C LEU A 36 0.61 -6.87 24.44
N PHE A 37 1.81 -7.45 24.50
CA PHE A 37 2.05 -8.88 24.41
C PHE A 37 2.66 -9.39 25.70
N ALA A 38 2.22 -10.57 26.15
CA ALA A 38 2.72 -11.22 27.35
C ALA A 38 4.16 -11.73 27.20
N SER A 39 4.64 -11.93 25.97
CA SER A 39 6.01 -12.31 25.67
C SER A 39 6.39 -12.00 24.21
N PRO A 40 7.69 -11.93 23.87
CA PRO A 40 8.16 -11.84 22.49
C PRO A 40 7.72 -13.03 21.60
N GLN A 41 7.43 -14.19 22.18
CA GLN A 41 6.88 -15.34 21.46
C GLN A 41 5.42 -15.10 21.07
N GLU A 42 4.63 -14.48 21.95
CA GLU A 42 3.24 -14.13 21.65
C GLU A 42 3.17 -13.03 20.58
N GLU A 43 4.00 -12.00 20.71
CA GLU A 43 4.11 -10.94 19.69
C GLU A 43 4.44 -11.50 18.32
N ARG A 44 5.42 -12.41 18.24
CA ARG A 44 5.77 -13.08 16.97
C ARG A 44 4.60 -13.87 16.39
N LYS A 45 3.79 -14.55 17.21
CA LYS A 45 2.58 -15.25 16.75
C LYS A 45 1.58 -14.28 16.15
N TRP A 46 1.24 -13.22 16.87
CA TRP A 46 0.28 -12.22 16.41
C TRP A 46 0.72 -11.50 15.12
N ASN A 47 2.02 -11.34 14.91
CA ASN A 47 2.57 -10.72 13.71
C ASN A 47 2.79 -11.69 12.53
N GLN A 48 2.39 -12.96 12.62
CA GLN A 48 2.60 -13.94 11.54
C GLN A 48 1.93 -13.51 10.22
N LEU A 49 0.67 -13.03 10.28
CA LEU A 49 -0.05 -12.59 9.09
C LEU A 49 0.61 -11.38 8.44
N SER A 50 0.87 -10.31 9.20
CA SER A 50 1.58 -9.13 8.67
C SER A 50 2.97 -9.47 8.13
N ALA A 51 3.69 -10.41 8.75
CA ALA A 51 5.02 -10.80 8.29
C ALA A 51 4.94 -11.58 6.97
N GLN A 52 3.99 -12.51 6.84
CA GLN A 52 3.75 -13.23 5.59
C GLN A 52 3.33 -12.27 4.49
N MET A 53 2.41 -11.34 4.79
CA MET A 53 1.92 -10.36 3.83
C MET A 53 3.03 -9.43 3.36
N SER A 54 3.83 -8.93 4.30
CA SER A 54 5.00 -8.10 3.99
C SER A 54 5.99 -8.79 3.06
N ASN A 55 6.18 -10.11 3.15
CA ASN A 55 7.06 -10.84 2.23
C ASN A 55 6.54 -10.82 0.79
N PHE A 56 5.25 -11.12 0.58
CA PHE A 56 4.63 -11.04 -0.76
C PHE A 56 4.65 -9.60 -1.28
N HIS A 57 4.27 -8.64 -0.45
CA HIS A 57 4.17 -7.24 -0.82
C HIS A 57 5.52 -6.63 -1.19
N ASN A 58 6.57 -6.97 -0.44
CA ASN A 58 7.93 -6.52 -0.76
C ASN A 58 8.42 -7.13 -2.09
N TYR A 59 8.03 -8.36 -2.40
CA TYR A 59 8.33 -8.97 -3.69
C TYR A 59 7.65 -8.22 -4.84
N PHE A 60 6.35 -7.88 -4.73
CA PHE A 60 5.65 -7.12 -5.77
C PHE A 60 6.20 -5.70 -5.95
N LYS A 61 6.55 -5.02 -4.84
CA LYS A 61 7.22 -3.71 -4.92
C LYS A 61 8.56 -3.80 -5.64
N GLN A 62 9.31 -4.88 -5.44
CA GLN A 62 10.57 -5.11 -6.15
C GLN A 62 10.35 -5.37 -7.65
N GLU A 63 9.40 -6.24 -8.02
CA GLU A 63 9.03 -6.50 -9.41
C GLU A 63 8.57 -5.22 -10.12
N PHE A 64 7.65 -4.47 -9.51
CA PHE A 64 7.16 -3.20 -10.05
C PHE A 64 8.30 -2.20 -10.27
N ASN A 65 9.15 -1.98 -9.26
CA ASN A 65 10.25 -1.03 -9.36
C ASN A 65 11.28 -1.46 -10.40
N GLN A 66 11.50 -2.78 -10.56
CA GLN A 66 12.41 -3.32 -11.56
C GLN A 66 11.86 -3.11 -12.98
N LEU A 67 10.57 -3.38 -13.18
CA LEU A 67 9.85 -3.11 -14.43
C LEU A 67 9.94 -1.61 -14.78
N TYR A 68 9.55 -0.73 -13.86
CA TYR A 68 9.58 0.72 -14.05
C TYR A 68 10.97 1.26 -14.39
N LYS A 69 12.01 0.75 -13.69
CA LYS A 69 13.40 1.16 -13.90
C LYS A 69 13.89 0.80 -15.29
N LEU A 70 13.57 -0.41 -15.78
CA LEU A 70 14.06 -0.89 -17.08
C LEU A 70 13.28 -0.33 -18.28
N ALA A 71 12.14 0.30 -18.04
CA ALA A 71 11.30 0.85 -19.10
C ALA A 71 12.03 1.81 -20.07
N ASP A 72 13.16 2.40 -19.69
CA ASP A 72 13.98 3.26 -20.55
C ASP A 72 14.85 2.51 -21.58
N GLY A 73 14.66 1.20 -21.75
CA GLY A 73 15.48 0.38 -22.65
C GLY A 73 16.72 -0.19 -21.98
N SER A 74 17.00 0.15 -20.72
CA SER A 74 18.20 -0.34 -20.02
C SER A 74 18.21 -1.85 -19.76
N TYR A 75 17.11 -2.56 -20.03
CA TYR A 75 17.06 -4.02 -20.07
C TYR A 75 18.05 -4.62 -21.08
N GLU A 76 18.34 -3.93 -22.19
CA GLU A 76 19.31 -4.40 -23.19
C GLU A 76 20.72 -4.51 -22.63
N ARG A 77 21.11 -3.58 -21.74
CA ARG A 77 22.41 -3.61 -21.03
C ARG A 77 22.53 -4.80 -20.09
N ARG A 78 21.42 -5.44 -19.77
CA ARG A 78 21.35 -6.68 -18.96
C ARG A 78 21.24 -7.93 -19.83
N GLY A 79 21.34 -7.80 -21.15
CA GLY A 79 21.23 -8.91 -22.10
C GLY A 79 19.80 -9.38 -22.35
N LEU A 80 18.80 -8.58 -21.97
CA LEU A 80 17.38 -8.90 -22.20
C LEU A 80 16.93 -8.31 -23.55
N SER A 81 16.12 -9.07 -24.28
CA SER A 81 15.34 -8.55 -25.41
C SER A 81 14.15 -7.73 -24.92
N LEU A 82 13.47 -7.02 -25.83
CA LEU A 82 12.18 -6.38 -25.50
C LEU A 82 11.15 -7.41 -25.03
N THR A 83 11.08 -8.59 -25.65
CA THR A 83 10.19 -9.67 -25.24
C THR A 83 10.48 -10.11 -23.80
N ASP A 84 11.75 -10.35 -23.46
CA ASP A 84 12.11 -10.73 -22.08
C ASP A 84 11.74 -9.64 -21.06
N TYR A 85 11.85 -8.37 -21.45
CA TYR A 85 11.41 -7.25 -20.63
C TYR A 85 9.88 -7.22 -20.46
N LEU A 86 9.11 -7.40 -21.53
CA LEU A 86 7.64 -7.45 -21.48
C LEU A 86 7.14 -8.66 -20.66
N ASP A 87 7.86 -9.78 -20.66
CA ASP A 87 7.57 -10.93 -19.79
C ASP A 87 7.68 -10.60 -18.30
N THR A 88 8.49 -9.61 -17.92
CA THR A 88 8.51 -9.13 -16.53
C THR A 88 7.22 -8.40 -16.15
N ALA A 89 6.58 -7.70 -17.10
CA ALA A 89 5.28 -7.06 -16.88
C ALA A 89 4.16 -8.10 -16.72
N ARG A 90 4.19 -9.17 -17.52
CA ARG A 90 3.26 -10.30 -17.37
C ARG A 90 3.41 -11.01 -16.04
N SER A 91 4.66 -11.21 -15.60
CA SER A 91 4.92 -11.88 -14.33
C SER A 91 4.31 -11.08 -13.18
N LEU A 92 4.50 -9.75 -13.18
CA LEU A 92 3.88 -8.85 -12.21
C LEU A 92 2.34 -8.94 -12.24
N ASP A 93 1.73 -8.89 -13.44
CA ASP A 93 0.27 -9.02 -13.61
C ASP A 93 -0.25 -10.35 -13.06
N HIS A 94 0.39 -11.45 -13.43
CA HIS A 94 0.01 -12.79 -12.98
C HIS A 94 0.11 -12.92 -11.46
N HIS A 95 1.22 -12.47 -10.87
CA HIS A 95 1.47 -12.59 -9.44
C HIS A 95 0.50 -11.74 -8.62
N LEU A 96 0.31 -10.47 -8.96
CA LEU A 96 -0.65 -9.59 -8.27
C LEU A 96 -2.07 -10.11 -8.44
N THR A 97 -2.45 -10.55 -9.64
CA THR A 97 -3.80 -11.06 -9.89
C THR A 97 -4.09 -12.32 -9.08
N MET A 98 -3.15 -13.27 -9.03
CA MET A 98 -3.29 -14.47 -8.22
C MET A 98 -3.38 -14.16 -6.73
N HIS A 99 -2.53 -13.26 -6.24
CA HIS A 99 -2.49 -12.84 -4.84
C HIS A 99 -3.82 -12.21 -4.39
N HIS A 100 -4.28 -11.17 -5.07
CA HIS A 100 -5.54 -10.50 -4.74
C HIS A 100 -6.75 -11.44 -4.89
N THR A 101 -6.73 -12.35 -5.88
CA THR A 101 -7.79 -13.35 -6.04
C THR A 101 -7.88 -14.27 -4.82
N ILE A 102 -6.75 -14.70 -4.27
CA ILE A 102 -6.72 -15.54 -3.06
C ILE A 102 -7.27 -14.76 -1.87
N GLU A 103 -6.88 -13.49 -1.74
CA GLU A 103 -7.32 -12.63 -0.65
C GLU A 103 -8.82 -12.40 -0.66
N GLU A 104 -9.36 -11.89 -1.76
CA GLU A 104 -10.78 -11.60 -1.88
C GLU A 104 -11.65 -12.85 -1.74
N ARG A 105 -11.17 -14.00 -2.24
CA ARG A 105 -11.95 -15.24 -2.22
C ARG A 105 -11.91 -15.95 -0.87
N PHE A 106 -10.78 -15.89 -0.16
CA PHE A 106 -10.56 -16.75 1.00
C PHE A 106 -10.14 -16.00 2.26
N PHE A 107 -9.44 -14.88 2.15
CA PHE A 107 -8.85 -14.19 3.31
C PHE A 107 -9.73 -13.03 3.81
N PHE A 108 -10.06 -12.07 2.93
CA PHE A 108 -10.88 -10.91 3.25
C PHE A 108 -12.24 -11.28 3.86
N PRO A 109 -12.98 -12.30 3.37
CA PRO A 109 -14.25 -12.70 3.99
C PRO A 109 -14.12 -13.14 5.45
N ARG A 110 -12.93 -13.57 5.87
CA ARG A 110 -12.67 -14.02 7.24
C ARG A 110 -12.31 -12.84 8.14
N LEU A 111 -11.51 -11.90 7.63
CA LEU A 111 -11.18 -10.65 8.31
C LEU A 111 -12.40 -9.74 8.48
N ALA A 112 -13.22 -9.63 7.43
CA ALA A 112 -14.45 -8.86 7.34
C ALA A 112 -15.43 -9.11 8.51
N LYS A 113 -15.36 -10.28 9.15
CA LYS A 113 -16.18 -10.61 10.34
C LYS A 113 -15.94 -9.64 11.50
N LYS A 114 -14.76 -9.01 11.57
CA LYS A 114 -14.38 -8.08 12.66
C LYS A 114 -13.68 -6.81 12.22
N LEU A 115 -13.25 -6.74 10.96
CA LEU A 115 -12.56 -5.60 10.36
C LEU A 115 -13.35 -5.15 9.12
N PRO A 116 -14.24 -4.14 9.26
CA PRO A 116 -15.14 -3.71 8.20
C PRO A 116 -14.42 -3.29 6.92
N GLN A 117 -13.15 -2.90 6.99
CA GLN A 117 -12.42 -2.46 5.81
C GLN A 117 -12.09 -3.55 4.78
N PHE A 118 -12.24 -4.81 5.20
CA PHE A 118 -12.13 -5.99 4.34
C PHE A 118 -13.50 -6.51 3.88
N ASP A 119 -14.61 -5.90 4.31
CA ASP A 119 -15.97 -6.32 3.93
C ASP A 119 -16.43 -5.60 2.67
N LYS A 120 -16.73 -6.37 1.62
CA LYS A 120 -17.28 -5.88 0.36
C LYS A 120 -18.60 -5.10 0.49
N ASN A 121 -19.37 -5.32 1.56
CA ASN A 121 -20.64 -4.64 1.78
C ASN A 121 -20.53 -3.47 2.77
N SER A 122 -19.34 -3.23 3.32
CA SER A 122 -19.07 -2.09 4.21
C SER A 122 -18.94 -0.80 3.40
N GLN A 123 -19.24 0.32 4.05
CA GLN A 123 -18.92 1.65 3.51
C GLN A 123 -17.40 1.91 3.47
N ASP A 124 -16.62 1.19 4.26
CA ASP A 124 -15.18 1.36 4.45
C ASP A 124 -14.35 0.34 3.65
N ARG A 125 -14.83 -0.13 2.49
CA ARG A 125 -14.24 -1.24 1.70
C ARG A 125 -12.91 -0.91 0.98
N ALA A 126 -12.04 -0.14 1.62
CA ALA A 126 -10.85 0.48 1.05
C ALA A 126 -9.87 -0.52 0.38
N HIS A 127 -9.69 -1.70 0.95
CA HIS A 127 -8.81 -2.73 0.36
C HIS A 127 -9.37 -3.27 -0.97
N LEU A 128 -10.69 -3.47 -1.06
CA LEU A 128 -11.32 -3.91 -2.30
C LEU A 128 -11.30 -2.81 -3.37
N GLU A 129 -11.54 -1.56 -2.99
CA GLU A 129 -11.44 -0.42 -3.91
C GLU A 129 -10.01 -0.27 -4.45
N SER A 130 -9.00 -0.52 -3.61
CA SER A 130 -7.61 -0.55 -4.03
C SER A 130 -7.32 -1.69 -5.01
N HIS A 131 -7.80 -2.91 -4.74
CA HIS A 131 -7.71 -4.03 -5.68
C HIS A 131 -8.33 -3.69 -7.04
N GLU A 132 -9.52 -3.10 -7.07
CA GLU A 132 -10.19 -2.68 -8.30
C GLU A 132 -9.34 -1.70 -9.11
N GLY A 133 -8.76 -0.69 -8.46
CA GLY A 133 -7.84 0.26 -9.09
C GLY A 133 -6.57 -0.39 -9.63
N ILE A 134 -5.98 -1.32 -8.88
CA ILE A 134 -4.79 -2.07 -9.29
C ILE A 134 -5.10 -2.95 -10.50
N HIS A 135 -6.19 -3.73 -10.45
CA HIS A 135 -6.61 -4.59 -11.55
C HIS A 135 -6.91 -3.79 -12.82
N GLN A 136 -7.51 -2.61 -12.70
CA GLN A 136 -7.70 -1.72 -13.85
C GLN A 136 -6.36 -1.25 -14.44
N GLY A 137 -5.37 -0.93 -13.59
CA GLY A 137 -4.01 -0.62 -14.02
C GLY A 137 -3.32 -1.78 -14.74
N LEU A 138 -3.48 -3.00 -14.22
CA LEU A 138 -2.95 -4.23 -14.81
C LEU A 138 -3.58 -4.56 -16.17
N VAL A 139 -4.88 -4.36 -16.34
CA VAL A 139 -5.56 -4.48 -17.64
C VAL A 139 -4.94 -3.52 -18.67
N ASN A 140 -4.68 -2.27 -18.28
CA ASN A 140 -4.04 -1.29 -19.16
C ASN A 140 -2.60 -1.68 -19.49
N LEU A 141 -1.87 -2.21 -18.51
CA LEU A 141 -0.50 -2.71 -18.70
C LEU A 141 -0.48 -3.87 -19.71
N MET A 142 -1.38 -4.83 -19.59
CA MET A 142 -1.47 -5.96 -20.52
C MET A 142 -1.87 -5.51 -21.94
N ALA A 143 -2.71 -4.49 -22.08
CA ALA A 143 -3.00 -3.90 -23.39
C ALA A 143 -1.75 -3.29 -24.05
N LEU A 144 -0.89 -2.61 -23.28
CA LEU A 144 0.38 -2.10 -23.79
C LEU A 144 1.37 -3.21 -24.12
N VAL A 145 1.46 -4.25 -23.29
CA VAL A 145 2.29 -5.42 -23.56
C VAL A 145 1.90 -6.04 -24.91
N SER A 146 0.60 -6.32 -25.12
CA SER A 146 0.13 -6.86 -26.41
C SER A 146 0.46 -5.93 -27.58
N LYS A 147 0.24 -4.63 -27.45
CA LYS A 147 0.62 -3.63 -28.48
C LYS A 147 2.10 -3.72 -28.86
N PHE A 148 2.99 -3.73 -27.87
CA PHE A 148 4.44 -3.71 -28.10
C PHE A 148 4.99 -5.04 -28.60
N GLU A 149 4.27 -6.14 -28.42
CA GLU A 149 4.62 -7.41 -29.04
C GLU A 149 4.21 -7.51 -30.49
N GLU A 150 3.02 -7.02 -30.82
CA GLU A 150 2.52 -6.97 -32.18
C GLU A 150 3.41 -6.08 -33.06
N ASP A 151 3.88 -4.95 -32.51
CA ASP A 151 4.86 -4.07 -33.14
C ASP A 151 5.92 -3.60 -32.14
N GLN A 152 7.05 -4.30 -32.12
CA GLN A 152 8.19 -3.95 -31.26
C GLN A 152 8.79 -2.58 -31.56
N THR A 153 8.65 -2.08 -32.80
CA THR A 153 9.15 -0.74 -33.16
C THR A 153 8.31 0.38 -32.56
N SER A 154 7.10 0.06 -32.10
CA SER A 154 6.21 0.99 -31.41
C SER A 154 6.50 1.15 -29.91
N TYR A 155 7.47 0.40 -29.37
CA TYR A 155 7.80 0.46 -27.94
C TYR A 155 8.10 1.88 -27.48
N SER A 156 7.40 2.32 -26.43
CA SER A 156 7.54 3.65 -25.87
C SER A 156 7.81 3.58 -24.37
N PRO A 157 9.03 3.96 -23.92
CA PRO A 157 9.35 4.13 -22.50
C PRO A 157 8.39 5.06 -21.77
N VAL A 158 7.91 6.10 -22.48
CA VAL A 158 7.01 7.12 -21.93
C VAL A 158 5.64 6.53 -21.67
N GLU A 159 5.07 5.80 -22.64
CA GLU A 159 3.76 5.15 -22.47
C GLU A 159 3.81 4.07 -21.38
N MET A 160 4.86 3.24 -21.38
CA MET A 160 5.04 2.20 -20.36
C MET A 160 5.11 2.80 -18.94
N ARG A 161 5.93 3.85 -18.74
CA ARG A 161 6.01 4.52 -17.42
C ARG A 161 4.71 5.21 -17.03
N ALA A 162 4.06 5.92 -17.95
CA ALA A 162 2.79 6.57 -17.68
C ALA A 162 1.70 5.56 -17.26
N CYS A 163 1.68 4.38 -17.89
CA CYS A 163 0.80 3.30 -17.47
C CYS A 163 1.11 2.81 -16.06
N LEU A 164 2.38 2.56 -15.74
CA LEU A 164 2.80 2.13 -14.40
C LEU A 164 2.49 3.19 -13.34
N ASP A 165 2.76 4.46 -13.62
CA ASP A 165 2.47 5.57 -12.71
C ASP A 165 0.97 5.69 -12.42
N SER A 166 0.10 5.34 -13.37
CA SER A 166 -1.36 5.47 -13.22
C SER A 166 -1.97 4.64 -12.08
N PHE A 167 -1.29 3.57 -11.64
CA PHE A 167 -1.74 2.73 -10.53
C PHE A 167 -0.69 2.53 -9.44
N ARG A 168 0.48 3.18 -9.55
CA ARG A 168 1.59 3.04 -8.60
C ARG A 168 1.19 3.40 -7.18
N ASP A 169 0.60 4.58 -7.00
CA ASP A 169 0.29 5.09 -5.67
C ASP A 169 -0.79 4.21 -5.00
N VAL A 170 -1.82 3.82 -5.75
CA VAL A 170 -2.85 2.88 -5.25
C VAL A 170 -2.22 1.55 -4.85
N LEU A 171 -1.37 0.96 -5.70
CA LEU A 171 -0.68 -0.29 -5.39
C LEU A 171 0.18 -0.15 -4.13
N PHE A 172 1.08 0.82 -4.08
CA PHE A 172 2.07 0.91 -3.00
C PHE A 172 1.40 1.24 -1.66
N ASN A 173 0.41 2.13 -1.65
CA ASN A 173 -0.33 2.46 -0.43
C ASN A 173 -1.11 1.25 0.08
N HIS A 174 -1.86 0.56 -0.78
CA HIS A 174 -2.60 -0.64 -0.40
C HIS A 174 -1.69 -1.71 0.20
N LEU A 175 -0.55 -1.99 -0.45
CA LEU A 175 0.42 -2.97 0.05
C LEU A 175 0.99 -2.58 1.43
N ASP A 176 1.12 -1.30 1.76
CA ASP A 176 1.57 -0.86 3.08
C ASP A 176 0.43 -0.87 4.11
N GLU A 177 -0.74 -0.33 3.76
CA GLU A 177 -1.91 -0.23 4.63
C GLU A 177 -2.39 -1.60 5.08
N GLU A 178 -2.44 -2.58 4.17
CA GLU A 178 -2.84 -3.93 4.55
C GLU A 178 -1.87 -4.56 5.56
N VAL A 179 -0.55 -4.40 5.37
CA VAL A 179 0.44 -4.91 6.31
C VAL A 179 0.26 -4.27 7.68
N GLU A 180 -0.04 -2.97 7.75
CA GLU A 180 -0.34 -2.26 8.99
C GLU A 180 -1.62 -2.76 9.66
N ASP A 181 -2.70 -2.94 8.89
CA ASP A 181 -3.97 -3.45 9.38
C ASP A 181 -3.85 -4.87 9.93
N LEU A 182 -3.00 -5.69 9.31
CA LEU A 182 -2.72 -7.06 9.70
C LEU A 182 -1.67 -7.18 10.81
N LYS A 183 -1.11 -6.08 11.33
CA LYS A 183 -0.18 -6.15 12.46
C LYS A 183 -0.86 -6.77 13.67
N GLY A 184 -0.09 -7.57 14.39
CA GLY A 184 -0.55 -8.22 15.61
C GLY A 184 -1.10 -7.26 16.65
N SER A 185 -0.54 -6.05 16.73
CA SER A 185 -1.01 -4.99 17.62
C SER A 185 -2.40 -4.47 17.26
N ASN A 186 -2.78 -4.52 15.98
CA ASN A 186 -4.11 -4.16 15.51
C ASN A 186 -5.07 -5.34 15.66
N LEU A 187 -4.69 -6.51 15.14
CA LEU A 187 -5.53 -7.71 15.17
C LEU A 187 -5.92 -8.13 16.59
N LYS A 188 -5.02 -8.01 17.57
CA LYS A 188 -5.29 -8.36 18.97
C LYS A 188 -6.40 -7.52 19.62
N LYS A 189 -6.75 -6.35 19.05
CA LYS A 189 -7.89 -5.53 19.50
C LYS A 189 -9.24 -6.15 19.15
N HIS A 190 -9.29 -6.99 18.12
CA HIS A 190 -10.53 -7.51 17.52
C HIS A 190 -10.68 -9.03 17.68
N PHE A 191 -9.56 -9.75 17.69
CA PHE A 191 -9.54 -11.21 17.69
C PHE A 191 -8.99 -11.77 19.01
N THR A 192 -9.51 -12.94 19.39
CA THR A 192 -8.82 -13.83 20.34
C THR A 192 -7.71 -14.59 19.62
N LEU A 193 -6.74 -15.14 20.37
CA LEU A 193 -5.66 -15.93 19.76
C LEU A 193 -6.21 -17.18 19.03
N GLN A 194 -7.31 -17.78 19.51
CA GLN A 194 -7.93 -18.92 18.84
C GLN A 194 -8.52 -18.53 17.48
N GLU A 195 -9.23 -17.40 17.41
CA GLU A 195 -9.78 -16.90 16.14
C GLU A 195 -8.67 -16.50 15.18
N PHE A 196 -7.61 -15.84 15.67
CA PHE A 196 -6.43 -15.50 14.89
C PHE A 196 -5.73 -16.72 14.32
N ASN A 197 -5.49 -17.76 15.13
CA ASN A 197 -4.91 -19.01 14.65
C ASN A 197 -5.77 -19.65 13.55
N GLY A 198 -7.09 -19.45 13.61
CA GLY A 198 -7.98 -19.81 12.53
C GLY A 198 -7.59 -19.11 11.23
N LEU A 199 -7.34 -17.80 11.25
CA LEU A 199 -7.03 -16.98 10.05
C LEU A 199 -5.77 -17.43 9.31
N LEU A 200 -4.80 -18.04 10.00
CA LEU A 200 -3.57 -18.54 9.38
C LEU A 200 -3.92 -19.58 8.29
N MET A 201 -3.37 -19.37 7.09
CA MET A 201 -3.50 -20.32 5.98
C MET A 201 -2.45 -21.42 6.19
N HIS A 202 -2.88 -22.68 6.24
CA HIS A 202 -2.04 -23.87 6.38
C HIS A 202 -1.91 -24.61 5.06
#